data_AF-A0A7Y0SDZ8-F1
#
_entry.id   AF-A0A7Y0SDZ8-F1
#
_cell.length_a   1.000
_cell.length_b   1.000
_cell.length_c   1.000
_cell.angle_alpha   90.00
_cell.angle_beta   90.00
_cell.angle_gamma   90.00
#
_symmetry.space_group_name_H-M   'P 1'
#
loop_
_entity.id
_entity.type
_entity.pdbx_description
1 polymer ?
#
loop_
_entity_poly.entity_id
_entity_poly.type
_entity_poly.pdbx_seq_one_letter_code
_entity_poly.pdbx_strand_id
1 'polypeptide(L)'
;MAKKSSTQESLALAFEILKRIPKSHQVTAKELHQQLQHIGVERDLRTIQRNLEMLCDHFDILRDERSKPYGYRWNKSSEGI
;
A
#
# COMPACT_ATOMS: atom_id res chain seq x y z
N MET A 1 -1.76 21.53 11.29
CA MET A 1 -0.58 21.77 10.42
C MET A 1 -0.01 20.43 10.01
N ALA A 2 0.09 20.13 8.71
CA ALA A 2 0.61 18.84 8.26
C ALA A 2 2.12 18.78 8.54
N LYS A 3 2.52 17.98 9.52
CA LYS A 3 3.93 17.67 9.80
C LYS A 3 4.47 17.03 8.51
N LYS A 4 5.43 17.69 7.85
CA LYS A 4 6.13 17.07 6.71
C LYS A 4 6.74 15.78 7.24
N SER A 5 6.27 14.64 6.74
CA SER A 5 6.83 13.36 7.15
C SER A 5 8.30 13.34 6.75
N SER A 6 9.16 13.00 7.70
CA SER A 6 10.58 12.79 7.40
C SER A 6 10.71 11.71 6.33
N THR A 7 11.74 11.77 5.48
CA THR A 7 12.00 10.74 4.46
C THR A 7 11.97 9.33 5.07
N GLN A 8 12.44 9.19 6.30
CA GLN A 8 12.39 7.95 7.08
C GLN A 8 10.97 7.47 7.37
N GLU A 9 10.05 8.37 7.75
CA GLU A 9 8.66 8.01 8.03
C GLU A 9 7.92 7.61 6.75
N SER A 10 8.22 8.26 5.63
CA SER A 10 7.67 7.92 4.32
C SER A 10 8.16 6.55 3.84
N LEU A 11 9.44 6.24 4.02
CA LEU A 11 10.01 4.93 3.72
C LEU A 11 9.41 3.84 4.61
N ALA A 12 9.32 4.08 5.92
CA ALA A 12 8.71 3.14 6.85
C ALA A 12 7.25 2.83 6.46
N LEU A 13 6.48 3.86 6.09
CA LEU A 13 5.11 3.68 5.58
C LEU A 13 5.08 2.81 4.32
N ALA A 14 5.96 3.09 3.35
CA ALA A 14 6.03 2.32 2.11
C ALA A 14 6.33 0.84 2.38
N PHE A 15 7.27 0.53 3.30
CA PHE A 15 7.55 -0.84 3.72
C PHE A 15 6.37 -1.50 4.41
N GLU A 16 5.66 -0.78 5.29
CA GLU A 16 4.49 -1.32 5.96
C GLU A 16 3.33 -1.60 4.99
N ILE A 17 3.18 -0.79 3.94
CA ILE A 17 2.23 -1.08 2.84
C ILE A 17 2.67 -2.34 2.10
N LEU A 18 3.93 -2.41 1.64
CA LEU A 18 4.47 -3.55 0.89
C LEU A 18 4.25 -4.90 1.60
N LYS A 19 4.56 -4.97 2.90
CA LYS A 19 4.38 -6.17 3.73
C LYS A 19 2.93 -6.65 3.83
N ARG A 20 1.96 -5.75 3.64
CA ARG A 20 0.52 -6.05 3.78
C ARG A 20 -0.12 -6.43 2.45
N ILE A 21 0.57 -6.24 1.33
CA ILE A 21 0.05 -6.66 0.03
C ILE A 21 0.14 -8.20 -0.06
N PRO A 22 -0.99 -8.90 -0.28
CA PRO A 22 -1.04 -10.35 -0.37
C PRO A 22 -0.54 -10.86 -1.73
N LYS A 23 -0.04 -12.10 -1.76
CA LYS A 23 0.27 -12.83 -3.02
C LYS A 23 -0.92 -13.66 -3.53
N SER A 24 -1.81 -14.11 -2.64
CA SER A 24 -2.88 -15.08 -2.95
C SER A 24 -4.21 -14.43 -3.34
N HIS A 25 -4.65 -13.41 -2.59
CA HIS A 25 -5.87 -12.65 -2.83
C HIS A 25 -5.54 -11.19 -3.19
N GLN A 26 -6.55 -10.33 -3.34
CA GLN A 26 -6.39 -8.89 -3.52
C GLN A 26 -6.65 -8.18 -2.19
N VAL A 27 -6.03 -7.02 -1.98
CA VAL A 27 -6.31 -6.10 -0.87
C VAL A 27 -6.63 -4.73 -1.44
N THR A 28 -7.56 -4.01 -0.84
CA THR A 28 -7.92 -2.65 -1.25
C THR A 28 -7.11 -1.61 -0.48
N ALA A 29 -6.99 -0.40 -1.04
CA ALA A 29 -6.36 0.72 -0.32
C ALA A 29 -7.07 1.03 1.01
N LYS A 30 -8.39 0.78 1.10
CA LYS A 30 -9.18 1.00 2.31
C LYS A 30 -8.84 -0.02 3.39
N GLU A 31 -8.70 -1.29 3.02
CA GLU A 31 -8.27 -2.35 3.96
C GLU A 31 -6.85 -2.10 4.46
N LEU A 32 -5.92 -1.74 3.57
CA LEU A 32 -4.55 -1.37 3.95
C LEU A 32 -4.55 -0.19 4.93
N HIS A 33 -5.35 0.85 4.65
CA HIS A 33 -5.51 1.98 5.56
C HIS A 33 -6.03 1.55 6.93
N GLN A 34 -7.05 0.70 7.00
CA GLN A 34 -7.57 0.18 8.27
C GLN A 34 -6.53 -0.64 9.04
N GLN A 35 -5.77 -1.50 8.35
CA GLN A 35 -4.70 -2.29 8.95
C GLN A 35 -3.57 -1.41 9.50
N LEU A 36 -3.23 -0.34 8.79
CA LEU A 36 -2.23 0.63 9.23
C LEU A 36 -2.73 1.44 10.44
N GLN A 37 -3.99 1.87 10.44
CA GLN A 37 -4.58 2.53 11.60
C GLN A 37 -4.58 1.62 12.84
N HIS A 38 -4.83 0.32 12.66
CA HIS A 38 -4.86 -0.65 13.76
C HIS A 38 -3.49 -0.80 14.46
N ILE A 39 -2.39 -0.55 13.74
CA ILE A 39 -1.03 -0.57 14.32
C ILE A 39 -0.54 0.82 14.73
N GLY A 40 -1.43 1.83 14.79
CA GLY A 40 -1.11 3.20 15.19
C GLY A 40 -0.48 4.06 14.09
N VAL A 41 -0.53 3.64 12.82
CA VAL A 41 -0.06 4.45 11.69
C VAL A 41 -1.20 5.33 11.18
N GLU A 42 -1.24 6.56 11.68
CA GLU A 42 -2.23 7.57 11.30
C GLU A 42 -1.80 8.30 10.02
N ARG A 43 -2.25 7.78 8.87
CA ARG A 43 -2.06 8.39 7.55
C ARG A 43 -3.40 8.42 6.83
N ASP A 44 -3.65 9.49 6.11
CA ASP A 44 -4.87 9.61 5.33
C ASP A 44 -4.87 8.62 4.15
N LEU A 45 -6.08 8.21 3.74
CA LEU A 45 -6.27 7.26 2.64
C LEU A 45 -5.60 7.73 1.33
N ARG A 46 -5.57 9.04 1.06
CA ARG A 46 -4.95 9.58 -0.16
C ARG A 46 -3.43 9.44 -0.13
N THR A 47 -2.79 9.55 1.04
CA THR A 47 -1.37 9.21 1.20
C THR A 47 -1.11 7.73 0.95
N ILE A 48 -1.97 6.83 1.44
CA ILE A 48 -1.85 5.38 1.19
C ILE A 48 -1.98 5.07 -0.30
N GLN A 49 -2.98 5.67 -0.97
CA GLN A 49 -3.19 5.51 -2.42
C GLN A 49 -1.99 5.99 -3.25
N ARG A 50 -1.42 7.17 -2.93
CA ARG A 50 -0.24 7.69 -3.63
C ARG A 50 1.00 6.80 -3.45
N ASN A 51 1.20 6.27 -2.24
CA ASN A 51 2.28 5.32 -2.00
C ASN A 51 2.03 4.01 -2.77
N LEU A 52 0.81 3.50 -2.77
CA LEU A 52 0.43 2.32 -3.55
C LEU A 52 0.70 2.51 -5.06
N GLU A 53 0.34 3.66 -5.62
CA GLU A 53 0.64 4.00 -7.01
C GLU A 53 2.15 3.95 -7.29
N MET A 54 2.94 4.65 -6.47
CA MET A 54 4.40 4.61 -6.57
C MET A 54 4.96 3.19 -6.43
N LEU A 55 4.43 2.38 -5.51
CA LEU A 55 4.88 1.00 -5.31
C LEU A 55 4.51 0.11 -6.51
N CYS A 56 3.34 0.30 -7.13
CA CYS A 56 2.96 -0.44 -8.34
C CYS A 56 3.89 -0.10 -9.52
N ASP A 57 4.40 1.13 -9.59
CA ASP A 57 5.33 1.53 -10.65
C ASP A 57 6.74 0.94 -10.47
N HIS A 58 7.14 0.63 -9.23
CA HIS A 58 8.51 0.16 -8.91
C HIS A 58 8.60 -1.34 -8.61
N PHE A 59 7.49 -1.99 -8.26
CA PHE A 59 7.43 -3.40 -7.88
C PHE A 59 6.40 -4.15 -8.74
N ASP A 60 6.52 -5.47 -8.83
CA ASP A 60 5.56 -6.35 -9.54
C ASP A 60 4.23 -6.51 -8.78
N ILE A 61 3.59 -5.39 -8.46
CA ILE A 61 2.27 -5.33 -7.84
C ILE A 61 1.24 -5.08 -8.92
N LEU A 62 0.28 -5.98 -9.01
CA LEU A 62 -0.85 -5.86 -9.92
C LEU A 62 -1.96 -5.06 -9.24
N ARG A 63 -2.41 -4.01 -9.92
CA ARG A 63 -3.61 -3.24 -9.59
C ARG A 63 -4.77 -3.73 -10.47
N ASP A 64 -5.80 -4.27 -9.84
CA ASP A 64 -7.05 -4.64 -10.50
C ASP A 64 -7.99 -3.42 -10.55
N GLU A 65 -8.10 -2.83 -11.73
CA GLU A 65 -8.95 -1.66 -12.00
C GLU A 65 -10.33 -2.02 -12.56
N ARG A 66 -10.65 -3.32 -12.69
CA ARG A 66 -11.90 -3.78 -13.34
C ARG A 66 -13.15 -3.36 -12.59
N SER A 67 -13.06 -3.18 -11.27
CA SER A 67 -14.18 -2.77 -10.43
C SER A 67 -13.68 -2.04 -9.19
N LYS A 68 -14.41 -1.02 -8.76
CA LYS A 68 -14.15 -0.35 -7.49
C LYS A 68 -14.76 -1.15 -6.34
N PRO A 69 -14.08 -1.24 -5.18
CA PRO A 69 -12.76 -0.71 -4.89
C PRO A 69 -11.63 -1.49 -5.60
N TYR A 70 -10.61 -0.77 -6.10
CA TYR A 70 -9.48 -1.40 -6.77
C TYR A 70 -8.71 -2.32 -5.82
N GLY A 71 -8.37 -3.50 -6.33
CA GLY A 71 -7.60 -4.51 -5.61
C GLY A 71 -6.12 -4.43 -5.96
N TYR A 72 -5.26 -4.71 -4.99
CA TYR A 72 -3.81 -4.75 -5.11
C TYR A 72 -3.31 -6.12 -4.67
N ARG A 73 -2.37 -6.69 -5.42
CA ARG A 73 -1.72 -7.96 -5.06
C ARG A 73 -0.35 -8.06 -5.70
N TRP A 74 0.52 -8.88 -5.12
CA TRP A 74 1.74 -9.27 -5.81
C TRP A 74 1.42 -10.13 -7.04
N ASN A 75 2.24 -9.99 -8.09
CA ASN A 75 2.24 -10.95 -9.17
C ASN A 75 2.69 -12.32 -8.64
N LYS A 76 2.06 -13.42 -9.08
CA LYS A 76 2.39 -14.78 -8.64
C LYS A 76 3.82 -15.20 -8.99
N SER A 77 4.38 -14.59 -10.04
CA SER A 77 5.77 -14.81 -10.46
C SER A 77 6.76 -13.87 -9.76
N SER A 78 6.27 -12.92 -8.95
CA SER A 78 7.16 -12.04 -8.19
C SER A 78 7.71 -12.80 -6.99
N GLU A 79 9.03 -12.74 -6.80
CA GLU A 79 9.67 -13.29 -5.61
C GLU A 79 9.14 -12.61 -4.32
N GLY A 80 8.51 -11.43 -4.42
CA GLY A 80 8.04 -10.64 -3.29
C GLY A 80 9.17 -10.31 -2.31
N ILE A 81 8.82 -9.75 -1.15
CA ILE A 81 9.73 -9.64 -0.01
C ILE A 81 9.34 -10.69 1.02
#